data_AF-A0A919PNW4-F1
#
_entry.id   AF-A0A919PNW4-F1
#
_cell.length_a   1.000
_cell.length_b   1.000
_cell.length_c   1.000
_cell.angle_alpha   90.00
_cell.angle_beta   90.00
_cell.angle_gamma   90.00
#
_symmetry.space_group_name_H-M   'P 1'
#
loop_
_entity.id
_entity.type
_entity.pdbx_description
1 polymer ?
#
loop_
_entity_poly.entity_id
_entity_poly.type
_entity_poly.pdbx_seq_one_letter_code
_entity_poly.pdbx_strand_id
1 'polypeptide(L)'
;MAGAYGVTRGPQPVPPRVHAHHASHTRLLSTATVRSARPAGVNAVIVPTARPYGYLRDAAELVKELNCQLIVLCSKWADAGRALDLAADVGVRVVTVDIDDDQPRLPDLRTSSMLDEQRWRRFSRKTDTSLKRNVGLALARMVGWRFVLFLDDDIRVEEPGDIWDAAALAETHAAVGLVNQGFPDNSVVCHAYRRTGGIQGTFVGGGALVVQVNRTTSFFPNIYNEDWFFLLNGHGIDPVTTVGKVTQKEYDPFRDTVRARGEEFGDTLAEGVYALLDDGKTIDAADAGYWEAYLSVRRDFIQQVLHRVPRATVADEAERQRMAAALTGAHGRSLTITPDLCVEYLRAWSADRRLWQSWLGKLPHKPSAEAALRYLGLKPHVA
;
A
#
# COMPACT_ATOMS: atom_id res chain seq x y z
N MET A 1 34.68 56.84 -2.30
CA MET A 1 34.51 56.04 -1.07
C MET A 1 33.06 55.56 -1.02
N ALA A 2 32.82 54.30 -1.38
CA ALA A 2 31.50 53.69 -1.39
C ALA A 2 31.33 52.84 -0.12
N GLY A 3 30.41 53.24 0.76
CA GLY A 3 30.11 52.54 2.02
C GLY A 3 28.94 51.57 1.85
N ALA A 4 29.16 50.33 2.24
CA ALA A 4 28.27 49.19 2.04
C ALA A 4 27.00 49.23 2.92
N TYR A 5 25.87 48.86 2.32
CA TYR A 5 24.63 48.54 3.02
C TYR A 5 24.74 47.12 3.63
N GLY A 6 24.73 47.05 4.96
CA GLY A 6 24.63 45.79 5.70
C GLY A 6 23.20 45.28 5.71
N VAL A 7 22.95 44.17 5.04
CA VAL A 7 21.69 43.42 5.16
C VAL A 7 21.79 42.52 6.39
N THR A 8 21.05 42.86 7.44
CA THR A 8 20.85 42.01 8.61
C THR A 8 20.02 40.79 8.20
N ARG A 9 20.64 39.60 8.17
CA ARG A 9 19.93 38.33 8.05
C ARG A 9 19.05 38.13 9.28
N GLY A 10 17.75 38.01 9.07
CA GLY A 10 16.82 37.61 10.12
C GLY A 10 17.16 36.23 10.70
N PRO A 11 16.66 35.89 11.89
CA PRO A 11 16.90 34.60 12.52
C PRO A 11 16.51 33.46 11.57
N GLN A 12 17.42 32.53 11.33
CA GLN A 12 17.10 31.32 10.58
C GLN A 12 16.00 30.55 11.32
N PRO A 13 14.97 30.06 10.62
CA PRO A 13 13.95 29.23 11.24
C PRO A 13 14.63 28.00 11.84
N VAL A 14 14.37 27.74 13.13
CA VAL A 14 14.81 26.52 13.79
C VAL A 14 14.12 25.36 13.08
N PRO A 15 14.86 24.37 12.55
CA PRO A 15 14.24 23.26 11.85
C PRO A 15 13.27 22.53 12.81
N PRO A 16 12.11 22.07 12.31
CA PRO A 16 11.16 21.33 13.12
C PRO A 16 11.86 20.13 13.77
N ARG A 17 11.65 19.93 15.07
CA ARG A 17 12.11 18.71 15.75
C ARG A 17 11.32 17.54 15.17
N VAL A 18 12.01 16.69 14.42
CA VAL A 18 11.53 15.37 14.01
C VAL A 18 12.04 14.38 15.05
N HIS A 19 11.11 13.66 15.68
CA HIS A 19 11.46 12.64 16.67
C HIS A 19 12.09 11.40 15.99
N ALA A 20 12.71 10.54 16.79
CA ALA A 20 13.29 9.28 16.34
C ALA A 20 12.26 8.38 15.62
N HIS A 21 12.71 7.33 14.93
CA HIS A 21 11.84 6.33 14.28
C HIS A 21 10.64 5.90 15.14
N HIS A 22 9.42 5.94 14.60
CA HIS A 22 8.20 5.53 15.29
C HIS A 22 8.02 4.02 15.19
N ALA A 23 7.95 3.33 16.34
CA ALA A 23 7.80 1.88 16.37
C ALA A 23 6.43 1.40 15.87
N SER A 24 5.39 2.24 15.89
CA SER A 24 4.04 1.91 15.41
C SER A 24 3.21 3.17 15.19
N HIS A 25 2.36 3.14 14.17
CA HIS A 25 1.38 4.19 13.85
C HIS A 25 -0.05 3.82 14.28
N THR A 26 -0.25 2.73 15.03
CA THR A 26 -1.58 2.24 15.42
C THR A 26 -2.41 3.25 16.22
N ARG A 27 -1.78 4.30 16.77
CA ARG A 27 -2.48 5.42 17.42
C ARG A 27 -3.31 6.27 16.46
N LEU A 28 -3.03 6.20 15.16
CA LEU A 28 -3.81 6.86 14.12
C LEU A 28 -5.10 6.11 13.77
N LEU A 29 -5.27 4.88 14.27
CA LEU A 29 -6.50 4.11 14.08
C LEU A 29 -7.60 4.62 15.02
N SER A 30 -8.80 4.78 14.48
CA SER A 30 -9.98 5.03 15.30
C SER A 30 -10.38 3.76 16.03
N THR A 31 -10.87 3.94 17.27
CA THR A 31 -11.50 2.84 18.00
C THR A 31 -12.94 2.67 17.54
N ALA A 32 -13.33 1.44 17.22
CA ALA A 32 -14.69 1.15 16.80
C ALA A 32 -15.17 -0.20 17.34
N THR A 33 -16.46 -0.29 17.61
CA THR A 33 -17.14 -1.52 18.01
C THR A 33 -18.17 -1.88 16.96
N VAL A 34 -18.21 -3.14 16.55
CA VAL A 34 -19.20 -3.65 15.60
C VAL A 34 -20.59 -3.51 16.23
N ARG A 35 -21.49 -2.80 15.55
CA ARG A 35 -22.91 -2.73 15.93
C ARG A 35 -23.62 -4.00 15.46
N SER A 36 -24.64 -4.43 16.18
CA SER A 36 -25.32 -5.73 15.98
C SER A 36 -25.95 -5.95 14.60
N ALA A 37 -26.22 -4.89 13.83
CA ALA A 37 -26.74 -5.00 12.47
C ALA A 37 -25.59 -5.18 11.46
N ARG A 38 -25.39 -6.42 10.98
CA ARG A 38 -24.46 -6.71 9.89
C ARG A 38 -25.10 -6.31 8.54
N PRO A 39 -24.41 -5.56 7.67
CA PRO A 39 -24.86 -5.37 6.30
C PRO A 39 -24.82 -6.70 5.53
N ALA A 40 -25.34 -6.72 4.31
CA ALA A 40 -25.40 -7.91 3.45
C ALA A 40 -24.02 -8.49 3.01
N GLY A 41 -22.91 -8.03 3.61
CA GLY A 41 -21.55 -8.44 3.33
C GLY A 41 -20.85 -7.64 2.25
N VAL A 42 -19.74 -8.18 1.73
CA VAL A 42 -18.97 -7.61 0.62
C VAL A 42 -19.53 -8.07 -0.72
N ASN A 43 -19.48 -7.21 -1.73
CA ASN A 43 -19.94 -7.55 -3.08
C ASN A 43 -18.92 -8.41 -3.84
N ALA A 44 -17.64 -8.18 -3.58
CA ALA A 44 -16.55 -8.91 -4.22
C ALA A 44 -15.27 -8.91 -3.38
N VAL A 45 -14.44 -9.91 -3.64
CA VAL A 45 -13.03 -9.97 -3.24
C VAL A 45 -12.18 -9.74 -4.48
N ILE A 46 -11.28 -8.77 -4.40
CA ILE A 46 -10.39 -8.36 -5.49
C ILE A 46 -8.97 -8.77 -5.12
N VAL A 47 -8.39 -9.67 -5.91
CA VAL A 47 -7.09 -10.28 -5.67
C VAL A 47 -6.10 -9.86 -6.76
N PRO A 48 -5.17 -8.92 -6.49
CA PRO A 48 -4.02 -8.73 -7.34
C PRO A 48 -3.04 -9.89 -7.16
N THR A 49 -2.68 -10.58 -8.24
CA THR A 49 -1.72 -11.69 -8.15
C THR A 49 -0.66 -11.59 -9.24
N ALA A 50 0.57 -11.92 -8.88
CA ALA A 50 1.68 -12.10 -9.83
C ALA A 50 2.43 -13.42 -9.58
N ARG A 51 1.90 -14.24 -8.68
CA ARG A 51 2.46 -15.51 -8.21
C ARG A 51 1.73 -16.68 -8.88
N PRO A 52 2.28 -17.91 -8.82
CA PRO A 52 1.58 -19.07 -9.36
C PRO A 52 0.18 -19.25 -8.75
N TYR A 53 -0.77 -19.69 -9.57
CA TYR A 53 -2.19 -19.82 -9.24
C TYR A 53 -2.52 -20.56 -7.93
N GLY A 54 -1.64 -21.46 -7.45
CA GLY A 54 -1.84 -22.15 -6.17
C GLY A 54 -1.97 -21.20 -4.95
N TYR A 55 -1.50 -19.96 -5.06
CA TYR A 55 -1.69 -18.92 -4.05
C TYR A 55 -3.16 -18.49 -3.91
N LEU A 56 -3.97 -18.61 -4.97
CA LEU A 56 -5.36 -18.16 -5.01
C LEU A 56 -6.35 -19.05 -4.25
N ARG A 57 -5.93 -20.24 -3.80
CA ARG A 57 -6.83 -21.22 -3.15
C ARG A 57 -7.51 -20.64 -1.91
N ASP A 58 -6.74 -20.01 -1.02
CA ASP A 58 -7.26 -19.43 0.22
C ASP A 58 -8.31 -18.34 -0.07
N ALA A 59 -8.08 -17.51 -1.10
CA ALA A 59 -9.02 -16.48 -1.53
C ALA A 59 -10.29 -17.05 -2.16
N ALA A 60 -10.18 -18.09 -2.98
CA ALA A 60 -11.33 -18.76 -3.59
C ALA A 60 -12.21 -19.45 -2.53
N GLU A 61 -11.60 -20.12 -1.56
CA GLU A 61 -12.31 -20.72 -0.42
C GLU A 61 -13.03 -19.66 0.42
N LEU A 62 -12.38 -18.52 0.70
CA LEU A 62 -13.02 -17.39 1.37
C LEU A 62 -14.23 -16.87 0.58
N VAL A 63 -14.11 -16.67 -0.73
CA VAL A 63 -15.23 -16.18 -1.56
C VAL A 63 -16.40 -17.14 -1.56
N LYS A 64 -16.16 -18.45 -1.51
CA LYS A 64 -17.20 -19.47 -1.39
C LYS A 64 -18.03 -19.27 -0.13
N GLU A 65 -17.36 -19.08 1.01
CA GLU A 65 -18.00 -18.85 2.31
C GLU A 65 -18.75 -17.50 2.34
N LEU A 66 -18.18 -16.47 1.74
CA LEU A 66 -18.80 -15.14 1.68
C LEU A 66 -19.94 -15.04 0.65
N ASN A 67 -20.06 -16.01 -0.26
CA ASN A 67 -21.02 -16.04 -1.38
C ASN A 67 -20.99 -14.76 -2.25
N CYS A 68 -19.81 -14.20 -2.46
CA CYS A 68 -19.60 -12.99 -3.27
C CYS A 68 -18.93 -13.32 -4.62
N GLN A 69 -18.54 -12.31 -5.39
CA GLN A 69 -17.78 -12.50 -6.63
C GLN A 69 -16.26 -12.44 -6.35
N LEU A 70 -15.48 -13.31 -6.99
CA LEU A 70 -14.02 -13.22 -7.03
C LEU A 70 -13.57 -12.44 -8.27
N ILE A 71 -12.71 -11.45 -8.11
CA ILE A 71 -12.04 -10.76 -9.22
C ILE A 71 -10.54 -11.02 -9.09
N VAL A 72 -9.95 -11.70 -10.07
CA VAL A 72 -8.51 -12.00 -10.08
C VAL A 72 -7.82 -11.21 -11.18
N LEU A 73 -6.83 -10.40 -10.79
CA LEU A 73 -6.07 -9.57 -11.71
C LEU A 73 -4.64 -10.13 -11.81
N CYS A 74 -4.38 -10.85 -12.88
CA CYS A 74 -3.18 -11.64 -13.13
C CYS A 74 -2.09 -10.84 -13.84
N SER A 75 -0.84 -11.21 -13.59
CA SER A 75 0.33 -10.84 -14.39
C SER A 75 1.49 -11.79 -14.07
N LYS A 76 2.59 -11.69 -14.83
CA LYS A 76 3.85 -12.41 -14.60
C LYS A 76 3.65 -13.94 -14.54
N TRP A 77 3.64 -14.52 -13.33
CA TRP A 77 3.51 -15.97 -13.12
C TRP A 77 2.07 -16.41 -12.88
N ALA A 78 1.14 -15.46 -12.79
CA ALA A 78 -0.29 -15.71 -12.75
C ALA A 78 -0.86 -15.63 -14.17
N ASP A 79 -1.87 -16.47 -14.44
CA ASP A 79 -2.53 -16.61 -15.73
C ASP A 79 -4.04 -16.65 -15.50
N ALA A 80 -4.81 -15.87 -16.26
CA ALA A 80 -6.25 -15.75 -16.08
C ALA A 80 -6.99 -17.07 -16.33
N GLY A 81 -6.55 -17.88 -17.29
CA GLY A 81 -7.14 -19.19 -17.58
C GLY A 81 -6.96 -20.20 -16.44
N ARG A 82 -5.75 -20.32 -15.89
CA ARG A 82 -5.48 -21.20 -14.74
C ARG A 82 -6.17 -20.73 -13.47
N ALA A 83 -6.28 -19.42 -13.27
CA ALA A 83 -7.05 -18.85 -12.17
C ALA A 83 -8.55 -19.18 -12.31
N LEU A 84 -9.06 -19.20 -13.55
CA LEU A 84 -10.43 -19.59 -13.86
C LEU A 84 -10.68 -21.07 -13.52
N ASP A 85 -9.78 -21.96 -13.97
CA ASP A 85 -9.88 -23.41 -13.70
C ASP A 85 -9.89 -23.68 -12.18
N LEU A 86 -8.99 -23.05 -11.42
CA LEU A 86 -8.95 -23.19 -9.97
C LEU A 86 -10.25 -22.72 -9.30
N ALA A 87 -10.82 -21.62 -9.76
CA ALA A 87 -12.07 -21.09 -9.21
C ALA A 87 -13.27 -21.98 -9.56
N ALA A 88 -13.29 -22.57 -10.77
CA ALA A 88 -14.29 -23.56 -11.16
C ALA A 88 -14.22 -24.82 -10.29
N ASP A 89 -13.01 -25.32 -10.00
CA ASP A 89 -12.79 -26.46 -9.10
C ASP A 89 -13.31 -26.21 -7.68
N VAL A 90 -13.18 -24.98 -7.17
CA VAL A 90 -13.71 -24.59 -5.84
C VAL A 90 -15.24 -24.35 -5.89
N GLY A 91 -15.76 -23.98 -7.05
CA GLY A 91 -17.17 -23.71 -7.30
C GLY A 91 -17.58 -22.28 -6.97
N VAL A 92 -16.76 -21.28 -7.33
CA VAL A 92 -17.05 -19.85 -7.07
C VAL A 92 -17.25 -19.04 -8.34
N ARG A 93 -18.09 -18.00 -8.24
CA ARG A 93 -18.26 -17.02 -9.33
C ARG A 93 -17.02 -16.16 -9.43
N VAL A 94 -16.37 -16.19 -10.59
CA VAL A 94 -15.10 -15.49 -10.80
C VAL A 94 -15.07 -14.72 -12.12
N VAL A 95 -14.35 -13.60 -12.12
CA VAL A 95 -13.87 -12.96 -13.35
C VAL A 95 -12.36 -12.81 -13.24
N THR A 96 -11.63 -13.32 -14.23
CA THR A 96 -10.17 -13.25 -14.28
C THR A 96 -9.72 -12.41 -15.46
N VAL A 97 -8.59 -11.72 -15.33
CA VAL A 97 -8.01 -10.84 -16.35
C VAL A 97 -6.50 -10.89 -16.28
N ASP A 98 -5.84 -10.99 -17.43
CA ASP A 98 -4.40 -10.74 -17.57
C ASP A 98 -4.14 -9.25 -17.83
N ILE A 99 -3.37 -8.61 -16.96
CA ILE A 99 -3.09 -7.16 -17.00
C ILE A 99 -1.86 -6.84 -17.86
N ASP A 100 -0.97 -7.81 -18.09
CA ASP A 100 0.25 -7.59 -18.90
C ASP A 100 -0.05 -7.39 -20.39
N ASP A 101 -1.17 -7.93 -20.87
CA ASP A 101 -1.54 -7.94 -22.29
C ASP A 101 -2.24 -6.65 -22.75
N ASP A 102 -2.88 -5.92 -21.82
CA ASP A 102 -3.74 -4.78 -22.12
C ASP A 102 -3.44 -3.63 -21.16
N GLN A 103 -3.22 -2.42 -21.69
CA GLN A 103 -3.11 -1.22 -20.84
C GLN A 103 -4.51 -0.76 -20.40
N PRO A 104 -4.85 -0.84 -19.10
CA PRO A 104 -6.15 -0.39 -18.63
C PRO A 104 -6.29 1.13 -18.81
N ARG A 105 -7.49 1.56 -19.20
CA ARG A 105 -7.86 2.97 -19.39
C ARG A 105 -8.07 3.67 -18.05
N LEU A 106 -6.97 3.93 -17.35
CA LEU A 106 -6.91 4.75 -16.14
C LEU A 106 -6.34 6.14 -16.47
N PRO A 107 -6.58 7.16 -15.64
CA PRO A 107 -5.90 8.45 -15.80
C PRO A 107 -4.39 8.27 -15.68
N ASP A 108 -3.64 9.05 -16.47
CA ASP A 108 -2.19 9.18 -16.28
C ASP A 108 -1.92 9.99 -15.01
N LEU A 109 -1.31 9.34 -14.03
CA LEU A 109 -1.06 9.90 -12.70
C LEU A 109 0.36 10.43 -12.64
N ARG A 110 0.51 11.69 -12.22
CA ARG A 110 1.80 12.36 -12.13
C ARG A 110 2.75 11.65 -11.18
N THR A 111 2.22 11.06 -10.10
CA THR A 111 2.96 10.24 -9.13
C THR A 111 3.66 9.04 -9.78
N SER A 112 3.12 8.49 -10.86
CA SER A 112 3.76 7.43 -11.64
C SER A 112 4.70 8.02 -12.70
N SER A 113 4.19 8.89 -13.58
CA SER A 113 4.96 9.39 -14.72
C SER A 113 6.20 10.20 -14.31
N MET A 114 6.15 10.92 -13.18
CA MET A 114 7.33 11.64 -12.67
C MET A 114 8.48 10.69 -12.30
N LEU A 115 8.17 9.48 -11.83
CA LEU A 115 9.20 8.51 -11.44
C LEU A 115 9.82 7.83 -12.64
N ASP A 116 9.25 7.94 -13.83
CA ASP A 116 9.82 7.42 -15.08
C ASP A 116 10.74 8.44 -15.78
N GLU A 117 10.69 9.71 -15.38
CA GLU A 117 11.58 10.76 -15.88
C GLU A 117 13.04 10.46 -15.56
N GLN A 118 13.97 10.86 -16.43
CA GLN A 118 15.39 10.57 -16.27
C GLN A 118 15.96 10.96 -14.90
N ARG A 119 15.47 12.06 -14.31
CA ARG A 119 15.87 12.55 -12.98
C ARG A 119 15.53 11.54 -11.88
N TRP A 120 14.37 10.89 -11.96
CA TRP A 120 13.77 10.07 -10.90
C TRP A 120 13.63 8.58 -11.24
N ARG A 121 13.98 8.17 -12.46
CA ARG A 121 13.87 6.81 -13.01
C ARG A 121 14.34 5.70 -12.09
N ARG A 122 15.33 5.99 -11.26
CA ARG A 122 15.85 5.04 -10.28
C ARG A 122 14.79 4.59 -9.27
N PHE A 123 13.76 5.38 -8.99
CA PHE A 123 12.68 5.10 -8.03
C PHE A 123 11.44 4.47 -8.68
N SER A 124 11.40 4.37 -10.01
CA SER A 124 10.34 3.67 -10.74
C SER A 124 10.27 2.20 -10.32
N ARG A 125 9.04 1.69 -10.16
CA ARG A 125 8.74 0.31 -9.76
C ARG A 125 8.08 -0.44 -10.91
N LYS A 126 8.50 -1.70 -11.10
CA LYS A 126 7.92 -2.66 -12.06
C LYS A 126 6.89 -3.59 -11.41
N THR A 127 6.29 -3.15 -10.32
CA THR A 127 5.18 -3.83 -9.65
C THR A 127 3.87 -3.27 -10.17
N ASP A 128 2.85 -4.12 -10.27
CA ASP A 128 1.54 -3.77 -10.81
C ASP A 128 0.42 -3.88 -9.78
N THR A 129 0.74 -4.13 -8.50
CA THR A 129 -0.24 -4.22 -7.41
C THR A 129 -1.10 -2.97 -7.33
N SER A 130 -0.50 -1.78 -7.36
CA SER A 130 -1.22 -0.50 -7.36
C SER A 130 -2.15 -0.36 -8.56
N LEU A 131 -1.69 -0.76 -9.75
CA LEU A 131 -2.47 -0.73 -10.98
C LEU A 131 -3.72 -1.62 -10.86
N LYS A 132 -3.53 -2.86 -10.41
CA LYS A 132 -4.59 -3.84 -10.20
C LYS A 132 -5.60 -3.37 -9.16
N ARG A 133 -5.15 -2.83 -8.03
CA ARG A 133 -6.04 -2.28 -6.99
C ARG A 133 -6.86 -1.10 -7.54
N ASN A 134 -6.25 -0.21 -8.33
CA ASN A 134 -6.97 0.89 -8.99
C ASN A 134 -7.98 0.42 -10.04
N VAL A 135 -7.67 -0.61 -10.84
CA VAL A 135 -8.64 -1.27 -11.73
C VAL A 135 -9.81 -1.82 -10.91
N GLY A 136 -9.52 -2.48 -9.79
CA GLY A 136 -10.53 -2.99 -8.86
C GLY A 136 -11.47 -1.90 -8.32
N LEU A 137 -10.92 -0.76 -7.89
CA LEU A 137 -11.71 0.40 -7.44
C LEU A 137 -12.61 0.94 -8.55
N ALA A 138 -12.06 1.17 -9.75
CA ALA A 138 -12.79 1.71 -10.88
C ALA A 138 -13.92 0.77 -11.29
N LEU A 139 -13.64 -0.54 -11.37
CA LEU A 139 -14.63 -1.57 -11.61
C LEU A 139 -15.75 -1.54 -10.58
N ALA A 140 -15.41 -1.55 -9.29
CA ALA A 140 -16.40 -1.57 -8.22
C ALA A 140 -17.32 -0.34 -8.29
N ARG A 141 -16.75 0.82 -8.62
CA ARG A 141 -17.48 2.08 -8.82
C ARG A 141 -18.46 1.99 -9.99
N MET A 142 -18.03 1.44 -11.13
CA MET A 142 -18.87 1.29 -12.33
C MET A 142 -20.03 0.31 -12.12
N VAL A 143 -19.78 -0.81 -11.45
CA VAL A 143 -20.82 -1.82 -11.16
C VAL A 143 -21.77 -1.34 -10.06
N GLY A 144 -21.37 -0.36 -9.26
CA GLY A 144 -22.17 0.15 -8.15
C GLY A 144 -22.10 -0.72 -6.90
N TRP A 145 -20.99 -1.46 -6.73
CA TRP A 145 -20.74 -2.19 -5.50
C TRP A 145 -20.57 -1.23 -4.33
N ARG A 146 -21.07 -1.67 -3.17
CA ARG A 146 -21.02 -0.88 -1.94
C ARG A 146 -19.74 -1.15 -1.17
N PHE A 147 -19.40 -2.42 -0.99
CA PHE A 147 -18.23 -2.87 -0.24
C PHE A 147 -17.43 -3.87 -1.06
N VAL A 148 -16.11 -3.71 -1.08
CA VAL A 148 -15.18 -4.66 -1.68
C VAL A 148 -14.08 -4.98 -0.69
N LEU A 149 -13.56 -6.20 -0.75
CA LEU A 149 -12.35 -6.61 -0.04
C LEU A 149 -11.19 -6.62 -1.04
N PHE A 150 -10.14 -5.85 -0.78
CA PHE A 150 -8.82 -6.11 -1.36
C PHE A 150 -8.11 -7.17 -0.52
N LEU A 151 -7.58 -8.19 -1.17
CA LEU A 151 -6.91 -9.31 -0.52
C LEU A 151 -5.67 -9.70 -1.33
N ASP A 152 -4.50 -9.71 -0.71
CA ASP A 152 -3.29 -10.21 -1.37
C ASP A 152 -3.32 -11.75 -1.46
N ASP A 153 -2.71 -12.30 -2.52
CA ASP A 153 -2.74 -13.74 -2.82
C ASP A 153 -1.96 -14.63 -1.82
N ASP A 154 -1.18 -14.03 -0.92
CA ASP A 154 -0.45 -14.71 0.14
C ASP A 154 -1.04 -14.49 1.55
N ILE A 155 -2.27 -13.95 1.61
CA ILE A 155 -3.00 -13.69 2.84
C ILE A 155 -4.15 -14.69 2.99
N ARG A 156 -4.23 -15.28 4.19
CA ARG A 156 -5.35 -16.11 4.63
C ARG A 156 -6.17 -15.37 5.68
N VAL A 157 -7.48 -15.31 5.49
CA VAL A 157 -8.43 -14.85 6.51
C VAL A 157 -8.75 -16.00 7.44
N GLU A 158 -8.60 -15.79 8.75
CA GLU A 158 -8.81 -16.84 9.75
C GLU A 158 -10.29 -17.16 9.94
N GLU A 159 -11.11 -16.12 10.09
CA GLU A 159 -12.55 -16.24 10.32
C GLU A 159 -13.31 -15.43 9.25
N PRO A 160 -14.01 -16.07 8.30
CA PRO A 160 -14.78 -15.36 7.26
C PRO A 160 -15.79 -14.34 7.82
N GLY A 161 -16.30 -14.60 9.03
CA GLY A 161 -17.22 -13.69 9.73
C GLY A 161 -16.64 -12.31 10.01
N ASP A 162 -15.31 -12.19 10.13
CA ASP A 162 -14.63 -10.91 10.33
C ASP A 162 -14.81 -9.97 9.12
N ILE A 163 -15.04 -10.50 7.92
CA ILE A 163 -15.28 -9.69 6.72
C ILE A 163 -16.66 -9.01 6.78
N TRP A 164 -17.67 -9.66 7.36
CA TRP A 164 -18.98 -9.04 7.58
C TRP A 164 -18.90 -7.93 8.63
N ASP A 165 -18.12 -8.15 9.68
CA ASP A 165 -17.86 -7.16 10.72
C ASP A 165 -17.07 -5.97 10.17
N ALA A 166 -16.09 -6.23 9.30
CA ALA A 166 -15.35 -5.20 8.58
C ALA A 166 -16.26 -4.37 7.65
N ALA A 167 -17.16 -5.02 6.91
CA ALA A 167 -18.15 -4.34 6.08
C ALA A 167 -19.12 -3.48 6.92
N ALA A 168 -19.52 -3.94 8.11
CA ALA A 168 -20.35 -3.16 9.03
C ALA A 168 -19.62 -1.90 9.52
N LEU A 169 -18.33 -2.03 9.87
CA LEU A 169 -17.51 -0.91 10.31
C LEU A 169 -17.24 0.10 9.18
N ALA A 170 -17.09 -0.40 7.94
CA ALA A 170 -16.89 0.41 6.73
C ALA A 170 -18.10 1.30 6.38
N GLU A 171 -19.25 1.15 7.04
CA GLU A 171 -20.36 2.13 6.95
C GLU A 171 -20.00 3.50 7.55
N THR A 172 -19.01 3.53 8.44
CA THR A 172 -18.60 4.73 9.18
C THR A 172 -17.12 5.06 9.00
N HIS A 173 -16.33 4.09 8.53
CA HIS A 173 -14.90 4.22 8.27
C HIS A 173 -14.63 4.16 6.78
N ALA A 174 -13.63 4.91 6.30
CA ALA A 174 -13.27 4.90 4.88
C ALA A 174 -12.70 3.53 4.45
N ALA A 175 -11.98 2.88 5.36
CA ALA A 175 -11.49 1.52 5.19
C ALA A 175 -11.40 0.79 6.53
N VAL A 176 -11.43 -0.54 6.46
CA VAL A 176 -11.28 -1.42 7.62
C VAL A 176 -10.29 -2.53 7.29
N GLY A 177 -9.19 -2.56 8.03
CA GLY A 177 -8.14 -3.58 7.87
C GLY A 177 -8.36 -4.81 8.74
N LEU A 178 -7.82 -5.94 8.32
CA LEU A 178 -7.66 -7.09 9.21
C LEU A 178 -6.26 -7.09 9.83
N VAL A 179 -6.17 -7.55 11.09
CA VAL A 179 -4.89 -7.55 11.82
C VAL A 179 -4.07 -8.76 11.40
N ASN A 180 -2.90 -8.53 10.81
CA ASN A 180 -1.96 -9.60 10.51
C ASN A 180 -1.32 -10.14 11.81
N GLN A 181 -1.60 -11.40 12.15
CA GLN A 181 -1.04 -12.11 13.31
C GLN A 181 0.08 -13.09 12.93
N GLY A 182 0.29 -13.32 11.63
CA GLY A 182 1.27 -14.23 11.09
C GLY A 182 2.62 -13.57 10.80
N PHE A 183 3.18 -13.86 9.62
CA PHE A 183 4.40 -13.22 9.16
C PHE A 183 4.17 -11.72 8.99
N PRO A 184 4.99 -10.83 9.60
CA PRO A 184 4.71 -9.40 9.58
C PRO A 184 4.73 -8.79 8.17
N ASP A 185 3.75 -7.93 7.88
CA ASP A 185 3.72 -7.15 6.65
C ASP A 185 4.51 -5.85 6.82
N ASN A 186 5.83 -5.95 6.67
CA ASN A 186 6.78 -4.86 6.90
C ASN A 186 7.78 -4.76 5.74
N SER A 187 8.39 -3.58 5.58
CA SER A 187 9.53 -3.40 4.68
C SER A 187 10.74 -4.24 5.11
N VAL A 188 11.69 -4.43 4.19
CA VAL A 188 12.94 -5.13 4.47
C VAL A 188 13.71 -4.52 5.65
N VAL A 189 13.77 -3.19 5.74
CA VAL A 189 14.44 -2.48 6.84
C VAL A 189 13.75 -2.79 8.17
N CYS A 190 12.42 -2.75 8.18
CA CYS A 190 11.61 -3.04 9.34
C CYS A 190 11.70 -4.52 9.80
N HIS A 191 11.80 -5.47 8.86
CA HIS A 191 12.11 -6.87 9.19
C HIS A 191 13.49 -7.02 9.83
N ALA A 192 14.52 -6.37 9.26
CA ALA A 192 15.85 -6.40 9.84
C ALA A 192 15.90 -5.74 11.23
N TYR A 193 15.12 -4.67 11.44
CA TYR A 193 15.00 -4.04 12.75
C TYR A 193 14.44 -5.02 13.79
N ARG A 194 13.37 -5.76 13.47
CA ARG A 194 12.84 -6.83 14.33
C ARG A 194 13.88 -7.92 14.61
N ARG A 195 14.56 -8.41 13.56
CA ARG A 195 15.59 -9.46 13.67
C ARG A 195 16.81 -9.05 14.50
N THR A 196 17.06 -7.75 14.61
CA THR A 196 18.15 -7.17 15.41
C THR A 196 17.70 -6.72 16.81
N GLY A 197 16.52 -7.15 17.27
CA GLY A 197 16.00 -6.89 18.61
C GLY A 197 15.17 -5.61 18.74
N GLY A 198 14.86 -4.94 17.63
CA GLY A 198 13.96 -3.80 17.58
C GLY A 198 12.50 -4.17 17.75
N ILE A 199 11.70 -3.23 18.22
CA ILE A 199 10.24 -3.34 18.28
C ILE A 199 9.67 -2.58 17.10
N GLN A 200 8.94 -3.27 16.23
CA GLN A 200 8.24 -2.68 15.10
C GLN A 200 6.84 -3.28 15.03
N GLY A 201 5.83 -2.41 14.99
CA GLY A 201 4.45 -2.78 14.72
C GLY A 201 4.20 -2.99 13.23
N THR A 202 3.01 -3.51 12.92
CA THR A 202 2.38 -3.38 11.60
C THR A 202 1.37 -2.23 11.66
N PHE A 203 0.94 -1.77 10.49
CA PHE A 203 -0.22 -0.90 10.36
C PHE A 203 -1.27 -1.60 9.48
N VAL A 204 -2.47 -1.01 9.38
CA VAL A 204 -3.46 -1.47 8.40
C VAL A 204 -2.91 -1.27 6.98
N GLY A 205 -3.01 -2.31 6.15
CA GLY A 205 -2.52 -2.32 4.79
C GLY A 205 -3.49 -3.01 3.83
N GLY A 206 -3.19 -2.95 2.54
CA GLY A 206 -3.96 -3.50 1.44
C GLY A 206 -3.95 -5.03 1.36
N GLY A 207 -3.16 -5.70 2.20
CA GLY A 207 -3.11 -7.16 2.28
C GLY A 207 -4.46 -7.79 2.62
N ALA A 208 -5.27 -7.11 3.45
CA ALA A 208 -6.67 -7.43 3.68
C ALA A 208 -7.43 -6.17 4.13
N LEU A 209 -8.09 -5.51 3.18
CA LEU A 209 -8.70 -4.19 3.37
C LEU A 209 -10.13 -4.15 2.80
N VAL A 210 -11.12 -3.97 3.67
CA VAL A 210 -12.50 -3.72 3.26
C VAL A 210 -12.70 -2.22 3.05
N VAL A 211 -13.26 -1.86 1.89
CA VAL A 211 -13.41 -0.48 1.44
C VAL A 211 -14.86 -0.20 1.08
N GLN A 212 -15.39 0.94 1.52
CA GLN A 212 -16.63 1.48 1.00
C GLN A 212 -16.37 2.27 -0.29
N VAL A 213 -16.80 1.71 -1.41
CA VAL A 213 -16.47 2.19 -2.77
C VAL A 213 -16.90 3.64 -2.99
N ASN A 214 -18.10 4.03 -2.52
CA ASN A 214 -18.65 5.37 -2.75
C ASN A 214 -18.12 6.45 -1.80
N ARG A 215 -17.38 6.08 -0.74
CA ARG A 215 -16.74 7.05 0.17
C ARG A 215 -15.27 7.28 -0.13
N THR A 216 -14.66 6.36 -0.86
CA THR A 216 -13.27 6.43 -1.20
C THR A 216 -13.03 7.48 -2.27
N THR A 217 -12.12 8.40 -1.98
CA THR A 217 -11.73 9.49 -2.89
C THR A 217 -10.25 9.45 -3.26
N SER A 218 -9.57 8.38 -2.90
CA SER A 218 -8.14 8.19 -3.13
C SER A 218 -7.88 7.05 -4.11
N PHE A 219 -6.60 6.87 -4.45
CA PHE A 219 -6.07 5.86 -5.35
C PHE A 219 -4.83 5.24 -4.74
N PHE A 220 -4.37 4.13 -5.32
CA PHE A 220 -3.12 3.46 -4.96
C PHE A 220 -2.00 3.95 -5.88
N PRO A 221 -1.07 4.81 -5.44
CA PRO A 221 0.06 5.23 -6.27
C PRO A 221 1.06 4.09 -6.53
N ASN A 222 1.88 4.16 -7.59
CA ASN A 222 2.89 3.13 -7.87
C ASN A 222 4.19 3.31 -7.06
N ILE A 223 4.08 3.26 -5.73
CA ILE A 223 5.19 3.22 -4.76
C ILE A 223 4.95 2.10 -3.75
N TYR A 224 5.95 1.70 -2.98
CA TYR A 224 5.72 0.76 -1.86
C TYR A 224 4.91 1.45 -0.75
N ASN A 225 4.12 0.69 0.02
CA ASN A 225 3.09 1.21 0.93
C ASN A 225 2.07 2.11 0.22
N GLU A 226 1.66 1.74 -1.00
CA GLU A 226 0.64 2.49 -1.75
C GLU A 226 -0.73 2.54 -1.06
N ASP A 227 -1.00 1.54 -0.25
CA ASP A 227 -2.16 1.43 0.63
C ASP A 227 -2.17 2.52 1.71
N TRP A 228 -1.03 2.88 2.28
CA TRP A 228 -0.98 3.97 3.26
C TRP A 228 -1.35 5.31 2.62
N PHE A 229 -0.97 5.54 1.36
CA PHE A 229 -1.37 6.73 0.60
C PHE A 229 -2.84 6.70 0.19
N PHE A 230 -3.39 5.51 -0.03
CA PHE A 230 -4.81 5.32 -0.30
C PHE A 230 -5.68 5.76 0.89
N LEU A 231 -5.21 5.58 2.13
CA LEU A 231 -5.95 5.96 3.35
C LEU A 231 -5.93 7.48 3.66
N LEU A 232 -5.13 8.26 2.95
CA LEU A 232 -4.98 9.70 3.22
C LEU A 232 -6.04 10.55 2.50
N ASN A 233 -6.53 11.57 3.20
CA ASN A 233 -7.57 12.48 2.70
C ASN A 233 -7.07 13.87 2.26
N GLY A 234 -5.77 14.12 2.36
CA GLY A 234 -5.11 15.35 1.88
C GLY A 234 -4.64 16.24 3.02
N HIS A 235 -5.26 16.13 4.19
CA HIS A 235 -4.80 16.79 5.42
C HIS A 235 -4.28 15.77 6.44
N GLY A 236 -4.87 14.58 6.49
CA GLY A 236 -4.44 13.48 7.34
C GLY A 236 -4.94 12.15 6.82
N ILE A 237 -5.24 11.22 7.74
CA ILE A 237 -5.86 9.94 7.45
C ILE A 237 -7.40 10.07 7.53
N ASP A 238 -8.12 9.42 6.63
CA ASP A 238 -9.56 9.21 6.84
C ASP A 238 -9.79 8.29 8.05
N PRO A 239 -11.01 8.23 8.63
CA PRO A 239 -11.29 7.28 9.71
C PRO A 239 -11.05 5.85 9.25
N VAL A 240 -10.09 5.17 9.87
CA VAL A 240 -9.70 3.79 9.59
C VAL A 240 -9.60 3.03 10.91
N THR A 241 -10.15 1.82 10.92
CA THR A 241 -10.10 0.90 12.07
C THR A 241 -9.66 -0.48 11.61
N THR A 242 -9.44 -1.38 12.57
CA THR A 242 -9.21 -2.80 12.29
C THR A 242 -10.25 -3.70 12.96
N VAL A 243 -10.45 -4.89 12.40
CA VAL A 243 -11.22 -5.98 13.01
C VAL A 243 -10.70 -7.30 12.48
N GLY A 244 -10.83 -8.37 13.26
CA GLY A 244 -10.49 -9.69 12.78
C GLY A 244 -9.01 -9.92 12.51
N LYS A 245 -8.72 -11.09 11.94
CA LYS A 245 -7.35 -11.60 11.82
C LYS A 245 -7.05 -12.19 10.46
N VAL A 246 -5.80 -11.99 10.05
CA VAL A 246 -5.22 -12.67 8.90
C VAL A 246 -3.84 -13.24 9.23
N THR A 247 -3.45 -14.23 8.45
CA THR A 247 -2.09 -14.78 8.44
C THR A 247 -1.49 -14.61 7.05
N GLN A 248 -0.31 -13.99 6.99
CA GLN A 248 0.50 -13.95 5.78
C GLN A 248 1.44 -15.17 5.70
N LYS A 249 1.56 -15.74 4.50
CA LYS A 249 2.54 -16.81 4.23
C LYS A 249 3.96 -16.31 4.45
N GLU A 250 4.79 -17.11 5.11
CA GLU A 250 6.18 -16.76 5.37
C GLU A 250 7.01 -16.67 4.09
N TYR A 251 7.96 -15.74 4.06
CA TYR A 251 8.94 -15.60 2.99
C TYR A 251 10.28 -15.08 3.55
N ASP A 252 11.35 -15.17 2.75
CA ASP A 252 12.64 -14.55 3.09
C ASP A 252 12.64 -13.08 2.64
N PRO A 253 12.56 -12.08 3.55
CA PRO A 253 12.54 -10.67 3.19
C PRO A 253 13.89 -10.19 2.67
N PHE A 254 14.98 -10.89 2.98
CA PHE A 254 16.35 -10.52 2.63
C PHE A 254 16.81 -11.17 1.33
N ARG A 255 15.97 -12.00 0.69
CA ARG A 255 16.32 -12.76 -0.51
C ARG A 255 16.85 -11.91 -1.66
N ASP A 256 16.30 -10.70 -1.85
CA ASP A 256 16.61 -9.85 -3.00
C ASP A 256 16.92 -8.41 -2.59
N THR A 257 18.14 -7.95 -2.85
CA THR A 257 18.56 -6.56 -2.61
C THR A 257 17.84 -5.55 -3.50
N VAL A 258 17.32 -5.97 -4.66
CA VAL A 258 16.52 -5.12 -5.54
C VAL A 258 15.20 -4.77 -4.86
N ARG A 259 14.59 -5.71 -4.12
CA ARG A 259 13.40 -5.45 -3.32
C ARG A 259 13.67 -4.36 -2.28
N ALA A 260 14.72 -4.52 -1.46
CA ALA A 260 15.08 -3.53 -0.45
C ALA A 260 15.30 -2.12 -1.03
N ARG A 261 15.94 -2.04 -2.21
CA ARG A 261 16.12 -0.78 -2.94
C ARG A 261 14.83 -0.22 -3.52
N GLY A 262 13.87 -1.07 -3.88
CA GLY A 262 12.60 -0.69 -4.50
C GLY A 262 11.54 -0.27 -3.49
N GLU A 263 11.64 -0.74 -2.25
CA GLU A 263 10.73 -0.37 -1.15
C GLU A 263 11.06 1.00 -0.55
N GLU A 264 12.35 1.31 -0.39
CA GLU A 264 12.82 2.40 0.48
C GLU A 264 12.22 3.78 0.16
N PHE A 265 11.94 4.11 -1.11
CA PHE A 265 11.32 5.40 -1.43
C PHE A 265 9.89 5.49 -0.91
N GLY A 266 9.08 4.46 -1.15
CA GLY A 266 7.72 4.39 -0.64
C GLY A 266 7.69 4.29 0.88
N ASP A 267 8.58 3.49 1.46
CA ASP A 267 8.70 3.32 2.92
C ASP A 267 9.10 4.65 3.60
N THR A 268 10.08 5.37 3.06
CA THR A 268 10.49 6.70 3.55
C THR A 268 9.34 7.70 3.50
N LEU A 269 8.59 7.73 2.40
CA LEU A 269 7.46 8.64 2.22
C LEU A 269 6.31 8.29 3.18
N ALA A 270 5.95 7.01 3.28
CA ALA A 270 4.86 6.54 4.12
C ALA A 270 5.18 6.78 5.60
N GLU A 271 6.32 6.29 6.09
CA GLU A 271 6.76 6.48 7.49
C GLU A 271 6.96 7.97 7.80
N GLY A 272 7.45 8.76 6.84
CA GLY A 272 7.61 10.21 6.98
C GLY A 272 6.29 10.94 7.11
N VAL A 273 5.30 10.63 6.27
CA VAL A 273 3.97 11.24 6.41
C VAL A 273 3.30 10.78 7.70
N TYR A 274 3.38 9.51 8.06
CA TYR A 274 2.67 8.98 9.22
C TYR A 274 3.31 9.40 10.56
N ALA A 275 4.63 9.55 10.62
CA ALA A 275 5.29 10.16 11.79
C ALA A 275 4.83 11.62 12.01
N LEU A 276 4.63 12.38 10.93
CA LEU A 276 4.09 13.73 10.99
C LEU A 276 2.66 13.75 11.56
N LEU A 277 1.82 12.79 11.15
CA LEU A 277 0.46 12.64 11.66
C LEU A 277 0.43 12.19 13.13
N ASP A 278 1.32 11.28 13.54
CA ASP A 278 1.47 10.88 14.94
C ASP A 278 1.82 12.06 15.86
N ASP A 279 2.62 13.02 15.35
CA ASP A 279 2.96 14.26 16.02
C ASP A 279 1.80 15.28 16.04
N GLY A 280 0.62 14.91 15.55
CA GLY A 280 -0.59 15.76 15.50
C GLY A 280 -0.52 16.86 14.44
N LYS A 281 0.41 16.77 13.48
CA LYS A 281 0.53 17.71 12.36
C LYS A 281 -0.25 17.19 11.15
N THR A 282 -0.37 18.03 10.12
CA THR A 282 -1.02 17.67 8.85
C THR A 282 -0.01 17.44 7.75
N ILE A 283 -0.41 16.80 6.65
CA ILE A 283 0.43 16.57 5.47
C ILE A 283 1.03 17.88 4.91
N ASP A 284 0.32 19.00 5.06
CA ASP A 284 0.78 20.32 4.62
C ASP A 284 2.08 20.79 5.31
N ALA A 285 2.40 20.23 6.50
CA ALA A 285 3.65 20.49 7.21
C ALA A 285 4.86 19.69 6.67
N ALA A 286 4.66 18.81 5.69
CA ALA A 286 5.72 18.02 5.06
C ALA A 286 6.51 18.83 4.02
N ASP A 287 7.05 19.97 4.45
CA ASP A 287 7.87 20.85 3.61
C ASP A 287 9.31 20.36 3.44
N ALA A 288 10.14 21.10 2.69
CA ALA A 288 11.52 20.71 2.44
C ALA A 288 12.36 20.63 3.72
N GLY A 289 12.11 21.49 4.72
CA GLY A 289 12.83 21.47 5.99
C GLY A 289 12.45 20.26 6.84
N TYR A 290 11.16 19.88 6.83
CA TYR A 290 10.71 18.63 7.43
C TYR A 290 11.41 17.42 6.79
N TRP A 291 11.40 17.32 5.46
CA TRP A 291 12.00 16.19 4.77
C TRP A 291 13.51 16.13 4.93
N GLU A 292 14.21 17.26 5.00
CA GLU A 292 15.64 17.28 5.31
C GLU A 292 15.93 16.65 6.68
N ALA A 293 15.19 17.06 7.71
CA ALA A 293 15.31 16.50 9.06
C ALA A 293 14.92 15.01 9.09
N TYR A 294 13.78 14.64 8.50
CA TYR A 294 13.27 13.27 8.51
C TYR A 294 14.18 12.30 7.75
N LEU A 295 14.72 12.71 6.59
CA LEU A 295 15.66 11.87 5.83
C LEU A 295 16.93 11.59 6.63
N SER A 296 17.41 12.53 7.44
CA SER A 296 18.53 12.27 8.37
C SER A 296 18.17 11.19 9.37
N VAL A 297 17.01 11.31 10.04
CA VAL A 297 16.52 10.31 11.00
C VAL A 297 16.38 8.92 10.36
N ARG A 298 15.80 8.84 9.16
CA ARG A 298 15.62 7.59 8.42
C ARG A 298 16.96 6.93 8.06
N ARG A 299 17.94 7.71 7.62
CA ARG A 299 19.28 7.22 7.28
C ARG A 299 20.02 6.69 8.51
N ASP A 300 19.98 7.45 9.60
CA ASP A 300 20.59 7.06 10.88
C ASP A 300 19.94 5.78 11.42
N PHE A 301 18.62 5.65 11.30
CA PHE A 301 17.90 4.44 11.67
C PHE A 301 18.42 3.21 10.90
N ILE A 302 18.50 3.28 9.56
CA ILE A 302 19.00 2.16 8.75
C ILE A 302 20.43 1.78 9.13
N GLN A 303 21.31 2.78 9.35
CA GLN A 303 22.68 2.55 9.78
C GLN A 303 22.76 1.88 11.16
N GLN A 304 21.92 2.30 12.10
CA GLN A 304 21.84 1.67 13.42
C GLN A 304 21.40 0.21 13.33
N VAL A 305 20.41 -0.11 12.48
CA VAL A 305 19.99 -1.50 12.23
C VAL A 305 21.14 -2.29 11.63
N LEU A 306 21.82 -1.74 10.62
CA LEU A 306 22.98 -2.37 9.98
C LEU A 306 24.11 -2.67 10.98
N HIS A 307 24.40 -1.76 11.91
CA HIS A 307 25.40 -1.96 12.95
C HIS A 307 25.03 -3.10 13.94
N ARG A 308 23.75 -3.41 14.10
CA ARG A 308 23.27 -4.49 14.97
C ARG A 308 23.30 -5.86 14.30
N VAL A 309 23.33 -5.94 12.97
CA VAL A 309 23.29 -7.21 12.21
C VAL A 309 24.35 -8.24 12.65
N PRO A 310 25.62 -7.88 12.92
CA PRO A 310 26.61 -8.86 13.40
C PRO A 310 26.22 -9.52 14.73
N ARG A 311 25.36 -8.88 15.53
CA ARG A 311 24.88 -9.38 16.83
C ARG A 311 23.47 -9.97 16.75
N ALA A 312 22.85 -9.98 15.57
CA ALA A 312 21.51 -10.52 15.39
C ALA A 312 21.47 -12.02 15.61
N THR A 313 20.40 -12.50 16.25
CA THR A 313 20.09 -13.93 16.32
C THR A 313 19.38 -14.33 15.04
N VAL A 314 20.12 -14.95 14.13
CA VAL A 314 19.63 -15.45 12.82
C VAL A 314 19.88 -16.95 12.71
N ALA A 315 19.16 -17.63 11.82
CA ALA A 315 19.24 -19.08 11.69
C ALA A 315 20.61 -19.55 11.18
N ASP A 316 21.20 -18.81 10.25
CA ASP A 316 22.53 -19.09 9.71
C ASP A 316 23.27 -17.83 9.24
N GLU A 317 24.56 -17.97 8.94
CA GLU A 317 25.42 -16.88 8.49
C GLU A 317 25.04 -16.36 7.09
N ALA A 318 24.43 -17.19 6.24
CA ALA A 318 23.97 -16.77 4.93
C ALA A 318 22.78 -15.81 5.03
N GLU A 319 21.84 -16.04 5.97
CA GLU A 319 20.76 -15.10 6.29
C GLU A 319 21.34 -13.76 6.78
N ARG A 320 22.36 -13.80 7.66
CA ARG A 320 23.05 -12.59 8.14
C ARG A 320 23.61 -11.76 6.98
N GLN A 321 24.30 -12.41 6.05
CA GLN A 321 24.90 -11.77 4.88
C GLN A 321 23.84 -11.18 3.95
N ARG A 322 22.74 -11.93 3.69
CA ARG A 322 21.60 -11.42 2.91
C ARG A 322 20.98 -10.19 3.57
N MET A 323 20.76 -10.22 4.89
CA MET A 323 20.23 -9.09 5.66
C MET A 323 21.13 -7.85 5.55
N ALA A 324 22.45 -8.02 5.74
CA ALA A 324 23.41 -6.93 5.60
C ALA A 324 23.43 -6.35 4.18
N ALA A 325 23.39 -7.20 3.16
CA ALA A 325 23.36 -6.78 1.76
C ALA A 325 22.07 -6.01 1.42
N ALA A 326 20.92 -6.48 1.92
CA ALA A 326 19.63 -5.86 1.71
C ALA A 326 19.54 -4.47 2.39
N LEU A 327 19.99 -4.37 3.65
CA LEU A 327 20.09 -3.08 4.36
C LEU A 327 21.06 -2.11 3.70
N THR A 328 22.20 -2.59 3.20
CA THR A 328 23.14 -1.77 2.43
C THR A 328 22.47 -1.24 1.15
N GLY A 329 21.67 -2.07 0.49
CA GLY A 329 20.85 -1.69 -0.66
C GLY A 329 19.84 -0.58 -0.32
N ALA A 330 19.07 -0.76 0.75
CA ALA A 330 18.12 0.25 1.23
C ALA A 330 18.81 1.55 1.64
N HIS A 331 19.93 1.46 2.40
CA HIS A 331 20.68 2.65 2.79
C HIS A 331 21.21 3.42 1.57
N GLY A 332 21.85 2.72 0.62
CA GLY A 332 22.32 3.33 -0.62
C GLY A 332 21.19 4.02 -1.40
N ARG A 333 19.99 3.44 -1.40
CA ARG A 333 18.79 4.07 -1.97
C ARG A 333 18.40 5.33 -1.20
N SER A 334 18.34 5.28 0.13
CA SER A 334 17.93 6.39 1.00
C SER A 334 18.81 7.64 0.85
N LEU A 335 20.10 7.46 0.55
CA LEU A 335 21.05 8.55 0.28
C LEU A 335 20.73 9.33 -1.00
N THR A 336 19.97 8.73 -1.91
CA THR A 336 19.59 9.36 -3.19
C THR A 336 18.23 10.04 -3.14
N ILE A 337 17.45 9.85 -2.07
CA ILE A 337 16.17 10.53 -1.86
C ILE A 337 16.49 11.95 -1.38
N THR A 338 15.91 12.96 -2.04
CA THR A 338 16.10 14.36 -1.69
C THR A 338 14.82 14.95 -1.08
N PRO A 339 14.93 16.00 -0.24
CA PRO A 339 13.75 16.72 0.25
C PRO A 339 12.84 17.20 -0.87
N ASP A 340 13.43 17.76 -1.94
CA ASP A 340 12.69 18.24 -3.11
C ASP A 340 11.88 17.13 -3.78
N LEU A 341 12.43 15.93 -3.91
CA LEU A 341 11.69 14.79 -4.47
C LEU A 341 10.47 14.47 -3.61
N CYS A 342 10.60 14.45 -2.29
CA CYS A 342 9.47 14.16 -1.40
C CYS A 342 8.38 15.23 -1.51
N VAL A 343 8.76 16.51 -1.53
CA VAL A 343 7.82 17.64 -1.70
C VAL A 343 7.15 17.59 -3.09
N GLU A 344 7.92 17.40 -4.16
CA GLU A 344 7.41 17.25 -5.52
C GLU A 344 6.42 16.09 -5.61
N TYR A 345 6.74 14.95 -4.98
CA TYR A 345 5.90 13.76 -4.97
C TYR A 345 4.58 14.00 -4.22
N LEU A 346 4.59 14.61 -3.03
CA LEU A 346 3.36 14.91 -2.29
C LEU A 346 2.46 15.91 -3.03
N ARG A 347 3.05 16.89 -3.72
CA ARG A 347 2.30 17.81 -4.59
C ARG A 347 1.65 17.07 -5.75
N ALA A 348 2.39 16.17 -6.40
CA ALA A 348 1.87 15.31 -7.46
C ALA A 348 0.72 14.43 -6.95
N TRP A 349 0.90 13.79 -5.79
CA TRP A 349 -0.14 12.96 -5.16
C TRP A 349 -1.42 13.76 -4.85
N SER A 350 -1.29 14.95 -4.28
CA SER A 350 -2.45 15.83 -4.01
C SER A 350 -3.20 16.22 -5.30
N ALA A 351 -2.47 16.54 -6.38
CA ALA A 351 -3.07 16.83 -7.68
C ALA A 351 -3.75 15.60 -8.30
N ASP A 352 -3.08 14.45 -8.25
CA ASP A 352 -3.58 13.18 -8.76
C ASP A 352 -4.85 12.75 -8.03
N ARG A 353 -4.98 13.02 -6.72
CA ARG A 353 -6.22 12.70 -5.99
C ARG A 353 -7.42 13.48 -6.54
N ARG A 354 -7.24 14.76 -6.85
CA ARG A 354 -8.31 15.57 -7.47
C ARG A 354 -8.63 15.07 -8.88
N LEU A 355 -7.61 14.71 -9.67
CA LEU A 355 -7.79 14.12 -10.99
C LEU A 355 -8.58 12.81 -10.91
N TRP A 356 -8.16 11.91 -10.00
CA TRP A 356 -8.79 10.62 -9.77
C TRP A 356 -10.25 10.75 -9.34
N GLN A 357 -10.56 11.65 -8.40
CA GLN A 357 -11.94 11.93 -7.97
C GLN A 357 -12.82 12.40 -9.13
N SER A 358 -12.32 13.36 -9.91
CA SER A 358 -13.01 13.87 -11.10
C SER A 358 -13.26 12.77 -12.13
N TRP A 359 -12.29 11.88 -12.31
CA TRP A 359 -12.39 10.74 -13.23
C TRP A 359 -13.39 9.69 -12.72
N LEU A 360 -13.33 9.27 -11.46
CA LEU A 360 -14.30 8.35 -10.85
C LEU A 360 -15.73 8.86 -10.92
N GLY A 361 -15.93 10.18 -10.82
CA GLY A 361 -17.24 10.83 -10.96
C GLY A 361 -17.83 10.76 -12.38
N LYS A 362 -17.00 10.53 -13.40
CA LYS A 362 -17.40 10.44 -14.81
C LYS A 362 -17.55 9.01 -15.31
N LEU A 363 -17.16 8.02 -14.49
CA LEU A 363 -17.28 6.63 -14.88
C LEU A 363 -18.75 6.24 -15.08
N PRO A 364 -19.10 5.59 -16.20
CA PRO A 364 -20.46 5.15 -16.45
C PRO A 364 -20.82 3.96 -15.56
N HIS A 365 -22.11 3.82 -15.28
CA HIS A 365 -22.61 2.58 -14.71
C HIS A 365 -22.48 1.42 -15.71
N LYS A 366 -22.16 0.23 -15.22
CA LYS A 366 -22.10 -1.01 -16.00
C LYS A 366 -22.88 -2.13 -15.32
N PRO A 367 -23.55 -2.99 -16.09
CA PRO A 367 -24.42 -4.03 -15.53
C PRO A 367 -23.65 -5.17 -14.86
N SER A 368 -22.34 -5.31 -15.13
CA SER A 368 -21.54 -6.43 -14.63
C SER A 368 -20.05 -6.09 -14.58
N ALA A 369 -19.28 -6.90 -13.84
CA ALA A 369 -17.83 -6.79 -13.73
C ALA A 369 -17.14 -6.91 -15.10
N GLU A 370 -17.60 -7.84 -15.95
CA GLU A 370 -17.06 -8.06 -17.29
C GLU A 370 -17.28 -6.83 -18.18
N ALA A 371 -18.46 -6.22 -18.12
CA ALA A 371 -18.77 -5.01 -18.89
C ALA A 371 -17.94 -3.82 -18.41
N ALA A 372 -17.63 -3.73 -17.12
CA ALA A 372 -16.72 -2.73 -16.56
C ALA A 372 -15.28 -2.96 -17.02
N LEU A 373 -14.76 -4.20 -16.96
CA LEU A 373 -13.40 -4.52 -17.41
C LEU A 373 -13.22 -4.23 -18.91
N ARG A 374 -14.17 -4.63 -19.76
CA ARG A 374 -14.14 -4.31 -21.20
C ARG A 374 -14.14 -2.80 -21.46
N TYR A 375 -14.88 -2.03 -20.68
CA TYR A 375 -14.87 -0.57 -20.79
C TYR A 375 -13.51 0.02 -20.43
N LEU A 376 -12.85 -0.54 -19.39
CA LEU A 376 -11.49 -0.21 -19.01
C LEU A 376 -10.45 -0.73 -20.01
N GLY A 377 -10.86 -1.37 -21.11
CA GLY A 377 -9.96 -1.85 -22.16
C GLY A 377 -9.35 -3.22 -21.90
N LEU A 378 -9.84 -3.96 -20.90
CA LEU A 378 -9.35 -5.27 -20.49
C LEU A 378 -10.21 -6.41 -21.06
N LYS A 379 -9.62 -7.59 -21.23
CA LYS A 379 -10.29 -8.80 -21.71
C LYS A 379 -10.61 -9.77 -20.54
N PRO A 380 -11.86 -9.80 -20.04
CA PRO A 380 -12.23 -10.71 -18.97
C PRO A 380 -12.49 -12.14 -19.46
N HIS A 381 -12.07 -13.11 -18.65
CA HIS A 381 -12.45 -14.51 -18.71
C HIS A 381 -13.44 -14.81 -17.58
N VAL A 382 -14.45 -15.66 -17.85
CA VAL A 382 -15.55 -15.95 -16.93
C VAL A 382 -15.89 -17.44 -16.90
N ALA A 383 -16.35 -17.90 -15.73
CA ALA A 383 -16.83 -19.26 -15.48
C ALA A 383 -18.29 -19.23 -15.03
#